data_AF-A0A398BWU1-F1
#
_entry.id   AF-A0A398BWU1-F1
#
_cell.length_a   1.000
_cell.length_b   1.000
_cell.length_c   1.000
_cell.angle_alpha   90.00
_cell.angle_beta   90.00
_cell.angle_gamma   90.00
#
_symmetry.space_group_name_H-M   'P 1'
#
loop_
_entity.id
_entity.type
_entity.pdbx_description
1 polymer ?
#
loop_
_entity_poly.entity_id
_entity_poly.type
_entity_poly.pdbx_seq_one_letter_code
_entity_poly.pdbx_strand_id
1 'polypeptide(L)'
;MPDHIDHVATIADADAEAFEDEIIPEASLLASSLLWGIALVALILLPLATSAGKRDLGWVQEPWSWPLITLTAGLIGGFGPLRTFLADRRKPGFWQRANLAFEGMGRAMIYACGFLLFIGGVSVLGFTIASAIFMQALLYVFGLRGWRWVGIGLGVVTAIVLAFRVGLGIWFPLPPLMQLFPDWVGNALGEYL
;
A
#
# COMPACT_ATOMS: atom_id res chain seq x y z
N MET A 1 41.20 29.71 25.60
CA MET A 1 40.78 28.66 24.65
C MET A 1 39.59 27.98 25.30
N PRO A 2 38.36 28.10 24.76
CA PRO A 2 37.22 27.37 25.30
C PRO A 2 37.28 25.93 24.80
N ASP A 3 37.26 24.97 25.74
CA ASP A 3 37.16 23.54 25.45
C ASP A 3 35.82 23.24 24.77
N HIS A 4 35.88 22.92 23.48
CA HIS A 4 34.75 22.34 22.75
C HIS A 4 34.73 20.85 23.07
N ILE A 5 33.84 20.44 23.98
CA ILE A 5 33.61 19.02 24.24
C ILE A 5 32.67 18.51 23.15
N ASP A 6 33.22 17.73 22.21
CA ASP A 6 32.45 17.01 21.21
C ASP A 6 31.54 15.99 21.90
N HIS A 7 30.25 16.30 21.97
CA HIS A 7 29.25 15.36 22.48
C HIS A 7 29.10 14.21 21.48
N VAL A 8 29.61 13.03 21.83
CA VAL A 8 29.38 11.82 21.05
C VAL A 8 27.96 11.36 21.31
N ALA A 9 27.11 11.35 20.26
CA ALA A 9 25.73 10.89 20.37
C ALA A 9 25.70 9.45 20.93
N THR A 10 25.10 9.29 22.10
CA THR A 10 24.96 8.01 22.81
C THR A 10 23.53 7.46 22.65
N ILE A 11 23.32 6.18 22.97
CA ILE A 11 21.98 5.58 23.02
C ILE A 11 21.06 6.30 24.02
N ALA A 12 21.62 6.99 25.03
CA ALA A 12 20.84 7.81 25.95
C ALA A 12 20.28 9.09 25.31
N ASP A 13 20.84 9.56 24.18
CA ASP A 13 20.27 10.65 23.40
C ASP A 13 19.11 10.18 22.51
N ALA A 14 18.94 8.87 22.31
CA ALA A 14 17.77 8.31 21.61
C ALA A 14 16.50 8.36 22.48
N ASP A 15 16.67 8.46 23.80
CA ASP A 15 15.58 8.66 24.77
C ASP A 15 15.32 10.16 25.06
N ALA A 16 16.07 11.07 24.45
CA ALA A 16 15.74 12.48 24.48
C ALA A 16 14.42 12.70 23.71
N GLU A 17 13.55 13.54 24.27
CA GLU A 17 12.19 13.93 23.85
C GLU A 17 12.03 14.49 22.41
N ALA A 18 12.95 14.17 21.49
CA ALA A 18 13.03 14.69 20.13
C ALA A 18 12.06 14.06 19.12
N PHE A 19 11.13 13.20 19.56
CA PHE A 19 10.13 12.55 18.69
C PHE A 19 8.70 12.62 19.25
N GLU A 20 8.39 13.57 20.13
CA GLU A 20 7.02 14.11 20.11
C GLU A 20 6.92 15.02 18.90
N ASP A 21 6.71 14.44 17.71
CA ASP A 21 6.31 15.20 16.53
C ASP A 21 5.12 16.07 16.95
N GLU A 22 5.34 17.38 17.05
CA GLU A 22 4.27 18.35 17.33
C GLU A 22 3.19 18.11 16.28
N ILE A 23 2.09 17.46 16.66
CA ILE A 23 1.03 17.08 15.73
C ILE A 23 0.41 18.38 15.24
N ILE A 24 0.82 18.84 14.07
CA ILE A 24 0.31 20.05 13.45
C ILE A 24 -1.18 19.84 13.19
N PRO A 25 -2.08 20.55 13.90
CA PRO A 25 -3.51 20.24 13.88
C PRO A 25 -4.09 20.33 12.47
N GLU A 26 -3.67 21.32 11.68
CA GLU A 26 -4.11 21.52 10.30
C GLU A 26 -3.71 20.34 9.40
N ALA A 27 -2.52 19.77 9.59
CA ALA A 27 -2.03 18.60 8.86
C ALA A 27 -2.86 17.35 9.21
N SER A 28 -3.08 17.12 10.51
CA SER A 28 -3.94 16.02 10.98
C SER A 28 -5.37 16.13 10.45
N LEU A 29 -5.94 17.34 10.40
CA LEU A 29 -7.28 17.59 9.88
C LEU A 29 -7.37 17.30 8.38
N LEU A 30 -6.37 17.71 7.59
CA LEU A 30 -6.35 17.43 6.16
C LEU A 30 -6.22 15.93 5.89
N ALA A 31 -5.26 15.24 6.55
CA ALA A 31 -5.10 13.79 6.44
C ALA A 31 -6.39 13.04 6.81
N SER A 32 -7.02 13.40 7.93
CA SER A 32 -8.28 12.80 8.38
C SER A 32 -9.41 13.04 7.38
N SER A 33 -9.52 14.24 6.82
CA SER A 33 -10.57 14.58 5.84
C SER A 33 -10.41 13.81 4.52
N LEU A 34 -9.17 13.56 4.10
CA LEU A 34 -8.89 12.75 2.91
C LEU A 34 -9.21 11.28 3.14
N LEU A 35 -8.80 10.71 4.27
CA LEU A 35 -9.15 9.33 4.64
C LEU A 35 -10.67 9.17 4.76
N TRP A 36 -11.37 10.16 5.32
CA TRP A 36 -12.83 10.18 5.36
C TRP A 36 -13.43 10.18 3.94
N GLY A 37 -12.90 11.01 3.04
CA GLY A 37 -13.31 11.04 1.63
C GLY A 37 -13.08 9.70 0.92
N ILE A 38 -11.93 9.08 1.14
CA ILE A 38 -11.59 7.74 0.60
C ILE A 38 -12.55 6.70 1.16
N ALA A 39 -12.84 6.72 2.46
CA ALA A 39 -13.79 5.80 3.08
C ALA A 39 -15.20 5.95 2.49
N LEU A 40 -15.63 7.18 2.21
CA LEU A 40 -16.93 7.45 1.58
C LEU A 40 -16.98 6.88 0.17
N VAL A 41 -15.95 7.14 -0.64
CA VAL A 41 -15.85 6.61 -2.00
C VAL A 41 -15.82 5.08 -1.98
N ALA A 42 -15.00 4.47 -1.11
CA ALA A 42 -14.93 3.02 -0.95
C ALA A 42 -16.28 2.42 -0.54
N LEU A 43 -17.03 3.09 0.34
CA LEU A 43 -18.36 2.66 0.75
C LEU A 43 -19.36 2.72 -0.40
N ILE A 44 -19.34 3.78 -1.21
CA ILE A 44 -20.19 3.91 -2.40
C ILE A 44 -19.85 2.83 -3.44
N LEU A 45 -18.57 2.52 -3.61
CA LEU A 45 -18.09 1.51 -4.56
C LEU A 45 -18.24 0.07 -4.03
N LEU A 46 -18.56 -0.13 -2.77
CA LEU A 46 -18.63 -1.44 -2.14
C LEU A 46 -19.51 -2.45 -2.92
N PRO A 47 -20.73 -2.09 -3.38
CA PRO A 47 -21.57 -3.03 -4.14
C PRO A 47 -20.96 -3.48 -5.47
N LEU A 48 -20.07 -2.66 -6.05
CA LEU A 48 -19.35 -2.98 -7.29
C LEU A 48 -18.09 -3.81 -7.01
N ALA A 49 -17.49 -3.62 -5.84
CA ALA A 49 -16.25 -4.27 -5.44
C ALA A 49 -16.46 -5.66 -4.81
N THR A 50 -17.67 -5.97 -4.34
CA THR A 50 -17.98 -7.24 -3.68
C THR A 50 -19.06 -8.03 -4.42
N SER A 51 -18.84 -9.33 -4.57
CA SER A 51 -19.86 -10.29 -5.01
C SER A 51 -20.43 -11.05 -3.81
N ALA A 52 -21.68 -11.47 -3.90
CA ALA A 52 -22.29 -12.35 -2.89
C ALA A 52 -21.45 -13.62 -2.68
N GLY A 53 -21.38 -14.09 -1.44
CA GLY A 53 -20.69 -15.32 -1.07
C GLY A 53 -21.27 -16.53 -1.80
N LYS A 54 -20.42 -17.52 -2.12
CA LYS A 54 -20.84 -18.78 -2.76
C LYS A 54 -21.50 -19.77 -1.79
N ARG A 55 -21.46 -19.47 -0.48
CA ARG A 55 -21.94 -20.34 0.60
C ARG A 55 -22.86 -19.53 1.48
N ASP A 56 -23.96 -20.13 1.90
CA ASP A 56 -24.89 -19.51 2.85
C ASP A 56 -24.30 -19.57 4.27
N LEU A 57 -23.49 -18.58 4.59
CA LEU A 57 -22.71 -18.49 5.83
C LEU A 57 -23.26 -17.40 6.79
N GLY A 58 -24.42 -16.83 6.47
CA GLY A 58 -25.04 -15.71 7.19
C GLY A 58 -24.37 -14.36 6.88
N TRP A 59 -25.12 -13.27 7.12
CA TRP A 59 -24.74 -11.94 6.64
C TRP A 59 -23.36 -11.47 7.14
N VAL A 60 -22.96 -11.76 8.39
CA VAL A 60 -21.65 -11.31 8.94
C VAL A 60 -20.45 -11.92 8.18
N GLN A 61 -20.64 -13.09 7.57
CA GLN A 61 -19.59 -13.77 6.80
C GLN A 61 -19.63 -13.40 5.30
N GLU A 62 -20.58 -12.57 4.88
CA GLU A 62 -20.60 -12.05 3.52
C GLU A 62 -19.41 -11.12 3.25
N PRO A 63 -18.83 -11.14 2.04
CA PRO A 63 -17.65 -10.33 1.70
C PRO A 63 -17.83 -8.81 1.89
N TRP A 64 -19.07 -8.31 1.86
CA TRP A 64 -19.37 -6.87 2.02
C TRP A 64 -19.54 -6.43 3.47
N SER A 65 -19.78 -7.33 4.41
CA SER A 65 -20.25 -6.97 5.76
C SER A 65 -19.20 -6.27 6.60
N TRP A 66 -17.98 -6.81 6.68
CA TRP A 66 -16.89 -6.17 7.42
C TRP A 66 -16.45 -4.84 6.80
N PRO A 67 -16.26 -4.74 5.47
CA PRO A 67 -16.04 -3.45 4.82
C PRO A 67 -17.15 -2.44 5.14
N LEU A 68 -18.43 -2.84 5.05
CA LEU A 68 -19.54 -1.95 5.38
C LEU A 68 -19.44 -1.42 6.82
N ILE A 69 -19.26 -2.32 7.79
CA ILE A 69 -19.21 -1.96 9.23
C ILE A 69 -18.05 -1.00 9.48
N THR A 70 -16.85 -1.35 9.02
CA THR A 70 -15.63 -0.58 9.28
C THR A 70 -15.64 0.78 8.58
N LEU A 71 -16.07 0.84 7.32
CA LEU A 71 -16.21 2.09 6.58
C LEU A 71 -17.27 2.99 7.21
N THR A 72 -18.42 2.43 7.59
CA THR A 72 -19.49 3.20 8.26
C THR A 72 -19.03 3.74 9.61
N ALA A 73 -18.39 2.92 10.43
CA ALA A 73 -17.83 3.35 11.72
C ALA A 73 -16.77 4.44 11.53
N GLY A 74 -15.87 4.29 10.56
CA GLY A 74 -14.86 5.28 10.21
C GLY A 74 -15.47 6.61 9.74
N LEU A 75 -16.53 6.57 8.95
CA LEU A 75 -17.25 7.78 8.50
C LEU A 75 -17.94 8.50 9.66
N ILE A 76 -18.57 7.77 10.57
CA ILE A 76 -19.19 8.35 11.77
C ILE A 76 -18.10 8.98 12.66
N GLY A 77 -17.04 8.23 12.97
CA GLY A 77 -15.94 8.70 13.82
C GLY A 77 -15.16 9.88 13.23
N GLY A 78 -14.94 9.89 11.91
CA GLY A 78 -14.21 10.95 11.22
C GLY A 78 -15.04 12.19 10.87
N PHE A 79 -16.36 12.18 11.14
CA PHE A 79 -17.23 13.32 10.81
C PHE A 79 -16.86 14.60 11.59
N GLY A 80 -16.45 14.46 12.86
CA GLY A 80 -15.99 15.59 13.68
C GLY A 80 -14.78 16.31 13.07
N PRO A 81 -13.65 15.62 12.86
CA PRO A 81 -12.49 16.17 12.16
C PRO A 81 -12.81 16.77 10.78
N LEU A 82 -13.67 16.12 9.98
CA LEU A 82 -14.10 16.66 8.70
C LEU A 82 -14.81 18.01 8.85
N ARG A 83 -15.73 18.13 9.81
CA ARG A 83 -16.45 19.39 10.08
C ARG A 83 -15.47 20.50 10.48
N THR A 84 -14.51 20.19 11.35
CA THR A 84 -13.47 21.15 11.77
C THR A 84 -12.60 21.56 10.58
N PHE A 85 -12.16 20.63 9.75
CA PHE A 85 -11.45 20.91 8.51
C PHE A 85 -12.23 21.88 7.60
N LEU A 86 -13.53 21.62 7.37
CA LEU A 86 -14.36 22.45 6.50
C LEU A 86 -14.57 23.88 7.03
N ALA A 87 -14.58 24.05 8.36
CA ALA A 87 -14.65 25.34 9.02
C ALA A 87 -13.31 26.10 8.93
N ASP A 88 -12.21 25.39 9.16
CA ASP A 88 -10.89 26.00 9.35
C ASP A 88 -10.11 26.20 8.05
N ARG A 89 -10.46 25.50 6.95
CA ARG A 89 -9.78 25.61 5.64
C ARG A 89 -9.77 27.01 5.01
N ARG A 90 -10.57 27.95 5.54
CA ARG A 90 -10.63 29.34 5.10
C ARG A 90 -9.74 30.28 5.92
N LYS A 91 -9.15 29.80 7.02
CA LYS A 91 -8.25 30.59 7.87
C LYS A 91 -6.94 30.89 7.12
N PRO A 92 -6.37 32.10 7.27
CA PRO A 92 -5.09 32.42 6.66
C PRO A 92 -3.99 31.51 7.21
N GLY A 93 -3.11 31.02 6.33
CA GLY A 93 -2.01 30.11 6.70
C GLY A 93 -2.39 28.64 6.88
N PHE A 94 -3.68 28.28 6.87
CA PHE A 94 -4.15 26.89 7.04
C PHE A 94 -3.50 25.95 6.02
N TRP A 95 -3.56 26.27 4.74
CA TRP A 95 -3.07 25.39 3.67
C TRP A 95 -1.55 25.20 3.70
N GLN A 96 -0.81 26.22 4.16
CA GLN A 96 0.64 26.11 4.28
C GLN A 96 1.01 25.06 5.34
N ARG A 97 0.34 25.06 6.49
CA ARG A 97 0.54 24.08 7.57
C ARG A 97 -0.05 22.73 7.24
N ALA A 98 -1.23 22.70 6.61
CA ALA A 98 -1.91 21.46 6.25
C ALA A 98 -1.10 20.64 5.23
N ASN A 99 -0.39 21.30 4.30
CA ASN A 99 0.46 20.61 3.33
C ASN A 99 1.65 19.88 3.95
N LEU A 100 2.03 20.20 5.19
CA LEU A 100 3.05 19.45 5.93
C LEU A 100 2.62 17.99 6.15
N ALA A 101 1.31 17.70 6.12
CA ALA A 101 0.79 16.32 6.14
C ALA A 101 1.34 15.45 4.99
N PHE A 102 1.79 16.04 3.89
CA PHE A 102 2.28 15.32 2.71
C PHE A 102 3.78 15.51 2.48
N GLU A 103 4.46 16.22 3.37
CA GLU A 103 5.90 16.42 3.24
C GLU A 103 6.62 15.07 3.30
N GLY A 104 7.54 14.83 2.37
CA GLY A 104 8.26 13.56 2.27
C GLY A 104 7.45 12.37 1.72
N MET A 105 6.14 12.50 1.46
CA MET A 105 5.31 11.38 0.98
C MET A 105 5.59 10.95 -0.47
N GLY A 106 6.37 11.71 -1.24
CA GLY A 106 6.61 11.42 -2.66
C GLY A 106 7.12 9.99 -2.92
N ARG A 107 8.06 9.49 -2.09
CA ARG A 107 8.56 8.11 -2.22
C ARG A 107 7.48 7.08 -1.83
N ALA A 108 6.75 7.32 -0.75
CA ALA A 108 5.64 6.46 -0.34
C ALA A 108 4.57 6.35 -1.44
N MET A 109 4.25 7.47 -2.11
CA MET A 109 3.31 7.49 -3.22
C MET A 109 3.81 6.69 -4.43
N ILE A 110 5.11 6.78 -4.75
CA ILE A 110 5.71 5.95 -5.81
C ILE A 110 5.55 4.45 -5.49
N TYR A 111 5.77 4.04 -4.24
CA TYR A 111 5.56 2.64 -3.84
C TYR A 111 4.10 2.23 -3.90
N ALA A 112 3.18 3.08 -3.42
CA ALA A 112 1.75 2.82 -3.49
C ALA A 112 1.29 2.66 -4.94
N CYS A 113 1.68 3.57 -5.84
CA CYS A 113 1.39 3.49 -7.27
C CYS A 113 2.03 2.24 -7.90
N GLY A 114 3.29 1.95 -7.60
CA GLY A 114 3.96 0.74 -8.09
C GLY A 114 3.25 -0.54 -7.65
N PHE A 115 2.75 -0.58 -6.42
CA PHE A 115 1.99 -1.70 -5.90
C PHE A 115 0.61 -1.83 -6.56
N LEU A 116 -0.10 -0.73 -6.82
CA LEU A 116 -1.34 -0.76 -7.60
C LEU A 116 -1.12 -1.27 -9.02
N LEU A 117 -0.04 -0.85 -9.67
CA LEU A 117 0.37 -1.36 -10.97
C LEU A 117 0.72 -2.86 -10.90
N PHE A 118 1.34 -3.32 -9.81
CA PHE A 118 1.59 -4.74 -9.58
C PHE A 118 0.27 -5.52 -9.48
N ILE A 119 -0.70 -5.09 -8.67
CA ILE A 119 -2.01 -5.75 -8.56
C ILE A 119 -2.69 -5.85 -9.93
N GLY A 120 -2.71 -4.75 -10.70
CA GLY A 120 -3.24 -4.76 -12.07
C GLY A 120 -2.41 -5.62 -13.03
N GLY A 121 -1.09 -5.68 -12.83
CA GLY A 121 -0.19 -6.52 -13.59
C GLY A 121 -0.43 -8.01 -13.36
N VAL A 122 -0.74 -8.42 -12.12
CA VAL A 122 -1.04 -9.83 -11.79
C VAL A 122 -2.24 -10.33 -12.59
N SER A 123 -3.28 -9.52 -12.78
CA SER A 123 -4.48 -9.93 -13.51
C SER A 123 -4.26 -10.15 -15.02
N VAL A 124 -3.18 -9.59 -15.58
CA VAL A 124 -2.86 -9.67 -17.02
C VAL A 124 -1.69 -10.60 -17.28
N LEU A 125 -0.59 -10.43 -16.55
CA LEU A 125 0.70 -11.09 -16.76
C LEU A 125 0.87 -12.39 -15.97
N GLY A 126 0.09 -12.57 -14.90
CA GLY A 126 0.31 -13.63 -13.92
C GLY A 126 1.14 -13.17 -12.73
N PHE A 127 1.02 -13.89 -11.64
CA PHE A 127 1.67 -13.60 -10.37
C PHE A 127 3.20 -13.54 -10.53
N THR A 128 3.80 -14.56 -11.14
CA THR A 128 5.28 -14.68 -11.16
C THR A 128 5.94 -13.60 -12.02
N ILE A 129 5.42 -13.34 -13.22
CA ILE A 129 5.97 -12.30 -14.11
C ILE A 129 5.72 -10.92 -13.50
N ALA A 130 4.52 -10.66 -12.98
CA ALA A 130 4.22 -9.38 -12.34
C ALA A 130 5.12 -9.14 -11.12
N SER A 131 5.36 -10.17 -10.29
CA SER A 131 6.26 -10.07 -9.13
C SER A 131 7.71 -9.84 -9.54
N ALA A 132 8.18 -10.51 -10.61
CA ALA A 132 9.53 -10.29 -11.13
C ALA A 132 9.70 -8.83 -11.60
N ILE A 133 8.78 -8.32 -12.42
CA ILE A 133 8.82 -6.93 -12.90
C ILE A 133 8.74 -5.95 -11.73
N PHE A 134 7.80 -6.16 -10.81
CA PHE A 134 7.61 -5.29 -9.65
C PHE A 134 8.84 -5.25 -8.75
N MET A 135 9.45 -6.40 -8.46
CA MET A 135 10.66 -6.47 -7.64
C MET A 135 11.82 -5.74 -8.30
N GLN A 136 12.01 -5.88 -9.61
CA GLN A 136 13.07 -5.15 -10.33
C GLN A 136 12.80 -3.64 -10.37
N ALA A 137 11.54 -3.24 -10.57
CA ALA A 137 11.15 -1.84 -10.53
C ALA A 137 11.40 -1.23 -9.14
N LEU A 138 11.08 -1.95 -8.06
CA LEU A 138 11.37 -1.51 -6.70
C LEU A 138 12.88 -1.34 -6.48
N LEU A 139 13.68 -2.36 -6.77
CA LEU A 139 15.14 -2.28 -6.63
C LEU A 139 15.72 -1.10 -7.42
N TYR A 140 15.19 -0.84 -8.61
CA TYR A 140 15.59 0.31 -9.42
C TYR A 140 15.24 1.65 -8.75
N VAL A 141 14.05 1.80 -8.17
CA VAL A 141 13.62 2.99 -7.42
C VAL A 141 14.49 3.22 -6.18
N PHE A 142 14.92 2.15 -5.50
CA PHE A 142 15.87 2.22 -4.38
C PHE A 142 17.32 2.50 -4.80
N GLY A 143 17.60 2.63 -6.11
CA GLY A 143 18.95 2.84 -6.62
C GLY A 143 19.85 1.60 -6.55
N LEU A 144 19.30 0.43 -6.23
CA LEU A 144 20.01 -0.85 -6.19
C LEU A 144 20.18 -1.39 -7.61
N ARG A 145 21.22 -0.90 -8.30
CA ARG A 145 21.49 -1.19 -9.71
C ARG A 145 22.64 -2.18 -9.89
N GLY A 146 22.57 -2.97 -10.95
CA GLY A 146 23.61 -3.92 -11.35
C GLY A 146 23.17 -5.38 -11.25
N TRP A 147 23.92 -6.27 -11.92
CA TRP A 147 23.54 -7.68 -12.12
C TRP A 147 23.32 -8.43 -10.80
N ARG A 148 24.09 -8.10 -9.75
CA ARG A 148 23.94 -8.68 -8.41
C ARG A 148 22.53 -8.46 -7.86
N TRP A 149 21.99 -7.26 -7.95
CA TRP A 149 20.67 -6.94 -7.40
C TRP A 149 19.55 -7.54 -8.24
N VAL A 150 19.74 -7.61 -9.56
CA VAL A 150 18.81 -8.34 -10.44
C VAL A 150 18.71 -9.80 -10.01
N GLY A 151 19.85 -10.47 -9.79
CA GLY A 151 19.90 -11.85 -9.32
C GLY A 151 19.25 -12.06 -7.95
N ILE A 152 19.52 -11.16 -6.98
CA ILE A 152 18.88 -11.21 -5.65
C ILE A 152 17.35 -11.03 -5.78
N GLY A 153 16.89 -10.06 -6.59
CA GLY A 153 15.47 -9.81 -6.82
C GLY A 153 14.76 -11.02 -7.42
N LEU A 154 15.36 -11.64 -8.44
CA LEU A 154 14.83 -12.87 -9.03
C LEU A 154 14.82 -14.02 -8.02
N GLY A 155 15.90 -14.19 -7.25
CA GLY A 155 15.98 -15.21 -6.20
C GLY A 155 14.88 -15.07 -5.14
N VAL A 156 14.59 -13.84 -4.71
CA VAL A 156 13.48 -13.55 -3.78
C VAL A 156 12.14 -13.90 -4.39
N VAL A 157 11.89 -13.50 -5.64
CA VAL A 157 10.63 -13.83 -6.35
C VAL A 157 10.48 -15.34 -6.49
N THR A 158 11.53 -16.06 -6.89
CA THR A 158 11.53 -17.53 -6.95
C THR A 158 11.22 -18.15 -5.58
N ALA A 159 11.84 -17.67 -4.51
CA ALA A 159 11.58 -18.17 -3.16
C ALA A 159 10.11 -17.95 -2.74
N ILE A 160 9.54 -16.78 -3.04
CA ILE A 160 8.12 -16.47 -2.78
C ILE A 160 7.19 -17.39 -3.57
N VAL A 161 7.44 -17.55 -4.87
CA VAL A 161 6.65 -18.42 -5.74
C VAL A 161 6.70 -19.86 -5.23
N LEU A 162 7.89 -20.36 -4.86
CA LEU A 162 8.03 -21.70 -4.28
C LEU A 162 7.32 -21.83 -2.93
N ALA A 163 7.36 -20.81 -2.07
CA ALA A 163 6.66 -20.84 -0.79
C ALA A 163 5.14 -20.94 -0.99
N PHE A 164 4.56 -20.15 -1.90
CA PHE A 164 3.13 -20.24 -2.19
C PHE A 164 2.75 -21.54 -2.91
N ARG A 165 3.56 -21.97 -3.87
CA ARG A 165 3.28 -23.14 -4.70
C ARG A 165 3.51 -24.45 -3.95
N VAL A 166 4.71 -24.63 -3.42
CA VAL A 166 5.16 -25.87 -2.78
C VAL A 166 4.77 -25.89 -1.31
N GLY A 167 4.91 -24.76 -0.61
CA GLY A 167 4.61 -24.66 0.82
C GLY A 167 3.11 -24.62 1.12
N LEU A 168 2.34 -23.85 0.33
CA LEU A 168 0.91 -23.61 0.59
C LEU A 168 -0.04 -24.27 -0.42
N GLY A 169 0.48 -24.87 -1.50
CA GLY A 169 -0.33 -25.55 -2.51
C GLY A 169 -1.25 -24.63 -3.31
N ILE A 170 -0.97 -23.32 -3.35
CA ILE A 170 -1.82 -22.35 -4.03
C ILE A 170 -1.65 -22.48 -5.54
N TRP A 171 -2.79 -22.56 -6.24
CA TRP A 171 -2.87 -22.52 -7.69
C TRP A 171 -3.27 -21.13 -8.15
N PHE A 172 -2.45 -20.52 -9.00
CA PHE A 172 -2.80 -19.27 -9.64
C PHE A 172 -3.60 -19.54 -10.93
N PRO A 173 -4.60 -18.71 -11.24
CA PRO A 173 -5.33 -18.82 -12.49
C PRO A 173 -4.42 -18.44 -13.66
N LEU A 174 -4.56 -19.16 -14.77
CA LEU A 174 -3.76 -18.94 -15.97
C LEU A 174 -3.97 -17.50 -16.50
N PRO A 175 -2.91 -16.69 -16.63
CA PRO A 175 -3.08 -15.29 -16.97
C PRO A 175 -3.44 -15.09 -18.45
N PRO A 176 -4.21 -14.04 -18.81
CA PRO A 176 -4.59 -13.74 -20.19
C PRO A 176 -3.40 -13.66 -21.16
N LEU A 177 -2.22 -13.24 -20.68
CA LEU A 177 -0.99 -13.19 -21.47
C LEU A 177 -0.68 -14.53 -22.17
N MET A 178 -1.03 -15.67 -21.56
CA MET A 178 -0.73 -16.99 -22.12
C MET A 178 -1.54 -17.30 -23.38
N GLN A 179 -2.64 -16.59 -23.64
CA GLN A 179 -3.44 -16.75 -24.86
C GLN A 179 -2.68 -16.26 -26.11
N LEU A 180 -1.59 -15.51 -25.95
CA LEU A 180 -0.73 -15.08 -27.05
C LEU A 180 0.29 -16.15 -27.48
N PHE A 181 0.44 -17.22 -26.69
CA PHE A 181 1.39 -18.29 -26.94
C PHE A 181 0.67 -19.59 -27.34
N PRO A 182 1.36 -20.52 -28.01
CA PRO A 182 0.79 -21.84 -28.31
C PRO A 182 0.39 -22.59 -27.03
N ASP A 183 -0.67 -23.40 -27.10
CA ASP A 183 -1.26 -24.10 -25.94
C ASP A 183 -0.27 -24.89 -25.09
N TRP A 184 0.80 -25.43 -25.69
CA TRP A 184 1.84 -26.16 -24.96
C TRP A 184 2.59 -25.28 -23.96
N VAL A 185 2.75 -23.98 -24.25
CA VAL A 185 3.40 -23.00 -23.35
C VAL A 185 2.49 -22.72 -22.15
N GLY A 186 1.19 -22.53 -22.41
CA GLY A 186 0.17 -22.40 -21.36
C GLY A 186 0.13 -23.62 -20.44
N ASN A 187 0.15 -24.82 -21.02
CA ASN A 187 0.10 -26.07 -20.26
C ASN A 187 1.40 -26.34 -19.47
N ALA A 188 2.56 -25.91 -19.97
CA ALA A 188 3.85 -26.13 -19.28
C ALA A 188 4.16 -25.08 -18.21
N LEU A 189 3.80 -23.81 -18.46
CA LEU A 189 4.18 -22.68 -17.60
C LEU A 189 3.01 -22.11 -16.78
N GLY A 190 1.77 -22.38 -17.17
CA GLY A 190 0.58 -21.82 -16.53
C GLY A 190 0.40 -22.26 -15.08
N GLU A 191 1.03 -23.34 -14.64
CA GLU A 191 1.06 -23.72 -13.23
C GLU A 191 1.96 -22.82 -12.35
N TYR A 192 2.91 -22.12 -12.98
CA TYR A 192 3.97 -21.35 -12.33
C TYR A 192 3.85 -19.85 -12.60
N LEU A 193 2.90 -19.40 -13.42
CA LEU A 193 2.66 -18.01 -13.80
C LEU A 193 1.38 -17.48 -13.18
#